data_AF-A0A1I0K064-F1
#
_entry.id   AF-A0A1I0K064-F1
#
_cell.length_a   1.000
_cell.length_b   1.000
_cell.length_c   1.000
_cell.angle_alpha   90.00
_cell.angle_beta   90.00
_cell.angle_gamma   90.00
#
_symmetry.space_group_name_H-M   'P 1'
#
loop_
_entity.id
_entity.type
_entity.pdbx_description
1 polymer ?
#
loop_
_entity_poly.entity_id
_entity_poly.type
_entity_poly.pdbx_seq_one_letter_code
_entity_poly.pdbx_strand_id
1 'polypeptide(L)'
;MARAARARNGSAEGAAVRDETGRTYSATDVKLAALSLSAVQVAVAMAISSGARSLEAVAVVSEGEPGDGDRAVAAELGVPSLLVAGPDGTLRS
;
A
#
# COMPACT_ATOMS: atom_id res chain seq x y z
N MET A 1 0.73 6.33 -8.52
CA MET A 1 -0.66 5.82 -8.41
C MET A 1 -1.23 6.00 -7.00
N ALA A 2 -0.53 5.57 -5.94
CA ALA A 2 -0.93 5.74 -4.53
C ALA A 2 -1.42 7.16 -4.16
N ARG A 3 -0.62 8.20 -4.44
CA ARG A 3 -0.98 9.61 -4.19
C ARG A 3 -2.28 10.03 -4.87
N ALA A 4 -2.45 9.62 -6.14
CA ALA A 4 -3.63 9.96 -6.92
C ALA A 4 -4.88 9.23 -6.39
N ALA A 5 -4.75 7.95 -5.99
CA ALA A 5 -5.85 7.21 -5.38
C ALA A 5 -6.32 7.87 -4.07
N ARG A 6 -5.37 8.20 -3.17
CA ARG A 6 -5.64 8.94 -1.94
C ARG A 6 -6.39 10.24 -2.21
N ALA A 7 -5.84 11.08 -3.10
CA ALA A 7 -6.40 12.40 -3.40
C ALA A 7 -7.80 12.31 -4.03
N ARG A 8 -8.04 11.36 -4.93
CA ARG A 8 -9.36 11.17 -5.55
C ARG A 8 -10.42 10.72 -4.55
N ASN A 9 -10.05 9.86 -3.61
CA ASN A 9 -11.01 9.29 -2.65
C ASN A 9 -11.14 10.12 -1.36
N GLY A 10 -10.28 11.13 -1.15
CA GLY A 10 -10.22 11.88 0.11
C GLY A 10 -9.76 11.02 1.31
N SER A 11 -9.05 9.93 1.03
CA SER A 11 -8.64 8.94 2.03
C SER A 11 -7.44 9.40 2.85
N ALA A 12 -7.25 8.80 4.03
CA ALA A 12 -6.13 9.13 4.92
C ALA A 12 -4.81 8.65 4.31
N GLU A 13 -4.83 7.48 3.67
CA GLU A 13 -3.66 6.93 2.98
C GLU A 13 -4.02 6.40 1.58
N GLY A 14 -2.99 6.25 0.75
CA GLY A 14 -3.06 5.45 -0.47
C GLY A 14 -1.80 4.60 -0.61
N ALA A 15 -1.94 3.39 -1.15
CA ALA A 15 -0.83 2.49 -1.39
C ALA A 15 -0.82 1.98 -2.83
N ALA A 16 0.36 1.57 -3.28
CA ALA A 16 0.56 0.87 -4.53
C ALA A 16 1.61 -0.24 -4.34
N VAL A 17 1.32 -1.42 -4.87
CA VAL A 17 2.25 -2.56 -4.87
C VAL A 17 2.51 -3.03 -6.29
N ARG A 18 3.74 -3.46 -6.57
CA ARG A 18 4.15 -4.01 -7.86
C ARG A 18 4.49 -5.49 -7.70
N ASP A 19 3.86 -6.36 -8.48
CA ASP A 19 4.09 -7.81 -8.42
C ASP A 19 5.26 -8.28 -9.30
N GLU A 20 5.59 -9.56 -9.23
CA GLU A 20 6.70 -10.19 -9.96
C GLU A 20 6.55 -10.22 -11.48
N THR A 21 5.36 -9.93 -11.98
CA THR A 21 5.07 -9.81 -13.42
C THR A 21 5.05 -8.36 -13.89
N GLY A 22 5.26 -7.43 -12.95
CA GLY A 22 5.24 -6.00 -13.18
C GLY A 22 3.85 -5.36 -13.19
N ARG A 23 2.80 -6.07 -12.78
CA ARG A 23 1.46 -5.48 -12.60
C ARG A 23 1.46 -4.61 -11.36
N THR A 24 0.70 -3.52 -11.38
CA THR A 24 0.55 -2.64 -10.22
C THR A 24 -0.89 -2.64 -9.72
N TYR A 25 -1.03 -2.79 -8.41
CA TYR A 25 -2.30 -2.70 -7.68
C TYR A 25 -2.25 -1.47 -6.82
N SER A 26 -3.30 -0.67 -6.81
CA SER A 26 -3.36 0.55 -6.00
C SER A 26 -4.70 0.64 -5.29
N ALA A 27 -4.65 1.06 -4.03
CA ALA A 27 -5.80 1.13 -3.15
C ALA A 27 -5.69 2.32 -2.19
N THR A 28 -6.78 2.57 -1.48
CA THR A 28 -6.86 3.44 -0.30
C THR A 28 -7.31 2.64 0.91
N ASP A 29 -7.20 3.20 2.11
CA ASP A 29 -7.64 2.54 3.33
C ASP A 29 -9.15 2.27 3.34
N VAL A 30 -9.54 1.23 4.09
CA VAL A 30 -10.94 0.90 4.40
C VAL A 30 -11.17 1.21 5.87
N LYS A 31 -12.18 2.03 6.16
CA LYS A 31 -12.53 2.43 7.52
C LYS A 31 -14.02 2.26 7.78
N LEU A 32 -14.42 1.01 8.04
CA LEU A 32 -15.77 0.63 8.45
C LEU A 32 -15.76 0.19 9.91
N ALA A 33 -16.91 0.20 10.57
CA ALA A 33 -17.02 -0.24 11.97
C ALA A 33 -16.63 -1.74 12.16
N ALA A 34 -16.96 -2.58 11.19
CA ALA A 34 -16.70 -4.03 11.24
C ALA A 34 -15.40 -4.44 10.53
N LEU A 35 -14.76 -3.54 9.77
CA LEU A 35 -13.58 -3.84 8.98
C LEU A 35 -12.75 -2.58 8.80
N SER A 36 -11.53 -2.60 9.36
CA SER A 36 -10.53 -1.57 9.14
C SER A 36 -9.31 -2.21 8.51
N LEU A 37 -8.88 -1.70 7.35
CA LEU A 37 -7.69 -2.16 6.65
C LEU A 37 -6.87 -0.96 6.21
N SER A 38 -5.54 -1.05 6.33
CA SER A 38 -4.64 -0.09 5.69
C SER A 38 -4.76 -0.21 4.17
N ALA A 39 -4.39 0.84 3.43
CA ALA A 39 -4.29 0.76 1.98
C ALA A 39 -3.23 -0.25 1.53
N VAL A 40 -2.15 -0.46 2.29
CA VAL A 40 -1.18 -1.53 2.00
C VAL A 40 -1.87 -2.88 2.01
N GLN A 41 -2.62 -3.19 3.07
CA GLN A 41 -3.36 -4.45 3.19
C GLN A 41 -4.35 -4.62 2.03
N VAL A 42 -5.07 -3.57 1.64
CA VAL A 42 -6.01 -3.63 0.52
C VAL A 42 -5.27 -3.85 -0.81
N ALA A 43 -4.18 -3.12 -1.08
CA ALA A 43 -3.40 -3.27 -2.31
C ALA A 43 -2.75 -4.66 -2.42
N VAL A 44 -2.23 -5.18 -1.31
CA VAL A 44 -1.69 -6.54 -1.21
C VAL A 44 -2.79 -7.57 -1.43
N ALA A 45 -3.95 -7.43 -0.77
CA ALA A 45 -5.07 -8.35 -0.95
C ALA A 45 -5.51 -8.40 -2.43
N MET A 46 -5.59 -7.25 -3.11
CA MET A 46 -5.87 -7.18 -4.55
C MET A 46 -4.81 -7.91 -5.38
N ALA A 47 -3.52 -7.74 -5.08
CA ALA A 47 -2.44 -8.40 -5.80
C ALA A 47 -2.51 -9.92 -5.65
N ILE A 48 -2.61 -10.39 -4.40
CA ILE A 48 -2.62 -11.82 -4.07
C ILE A 48 -3.88 -12.50 -4.59
N SER A 49 -5.06 -11.88 -4.44
CA SER A 49 -6.30 -12.43 -5.01
C SER A 49 -6.27 -12.47 -6.55
N SER A 50 -5.40 -11.67 -7.18
CA SER A 50 -5.16 -11.66 -8.62
C SER A 50 -4.00 -12.57 -9.07
N GLY A 51 -3.50 -13.41 -8.16
CA GLY A 51 -2.49 -14.43 -8.44
C GLY A 51 -1.03 -13.96 -8.34
N ALA A 52 -0.75 -12.78 -7.80
CA ALA A 52 0.63 -12.40 -7.45
C ALA A 52 1.17 -13.35 -6.37
N ARG A 53 2.46 -13.65 -6.42
CA ARG A 53 3.12 -14.53 -5.43
C ARG A 53 4.22 -13.83 -4.64
N SER A 54 4.75 -12.74 -5.18
CA SER A 54 5.73 -11.89 -4.51
C SER A 54 5.58 -10.46 -5.00
N LEU A 55 6.14 -9.52 -4.24
CA LEU A 55 6.15 -8.12 -4.60
C LEU A 55 7.58 -7.65 -4.84
N GLU A 56 7.74 -6.79 -5.84
CA GLU A 56 9.01 -6.11 -6.11
C GLU A 56 9.11 -4.80 -5.32
N ALA A 57 7.97 -4.17 -5.02
CA ALA A 57 7.90 -2.91 -4.29
C ALA A 57 6.54 -2.67 -3.64
N VAL A 58 6.56 -1.94 -2.52
CA VAL A 58 5.39 -1.38 -1.84
C VAL A 58 5.63 0.11 -1.62
N ALA A 59 4.70 0.95 -2.07
CA ALA A 59 4.73 2.39 -1.87
C ALA A 59 3.48 2.87 -1.12
N VAL A 60 3.66 3.74 -0.13
CA VAL A 60 2.60 4.30 0.72
C VAL A 60 2.68 5.81 0.73
N VAL A 61 1.53 6.45 0.62
CA VAL A 61 1.37 7.90 0.76
C VAL A 61 0.42 8.16 1.91
N SER A 62 0.95 8.67 3.01
CA SER A 62 0.21 8.95 4.25
C SER A 62 0.87 10.12 4.98
N GLU A 63 0.18 10.75 5.93
CA GLU A 63 0.82 11.68 6.89
C GLU A 63 1.50 10.93 8.05
N GLY A 64 1.04 9.72 8.35
CA GLY A 64 1.60 8.86 9.40
C GLY A 64 2.55 7.78 8.89
N GLU A 65 3.08 7.00 9.83
CA GLU A 65 3.93 5.84 9.53
C GLU A 65 3.12 4.58 9.22
N PRO A 66 3.56 3.72 8.28
CA PRO A 66 2.96 2.41 8.07
C PRO A 66 3.03 1.56 9.34
N GLY A 67 1.95 0.82 9.61
CA GLY A 67 1.86 -0.04 10.78
C GLY A 67 2.70 -1.32 10.66
N ASP A 68 2.90 -2.01 11.77
CA ASP A 68 3.68 -3.26 11.80
C ASP A 68 3.10 -4.34 10.88
N GLY A 69 1.77 -4.41 10.75
CA GLY A 69 1.09 -5.33 9.84
C GLY A 69 1.41 -5.07 8.36
N ASP A 70 1.61 -3.81 7.97
CA ASP A 70 1.99 -3.43 6.60
C ASP A 70 3.42 -3.88 6.29
N ARG A 71 4.32 -3.71 7.27
CA ARG A 71 5.72 -4.12 7.17
C ARG A 71 5.83 -5.65 7.15
N ALA A 72 5.08 -6.33 8.00
CA ALA A 72 5.07 -7.79 8.08
C ALA A 72 4.61 -8.42 6.76
N VAL A 73 3.48 -7.96 6.19
CA VAL A 73 2.97 -8.51 4.93
C VAL A 73 3.86 -8.17 3.73
N ALA A 74 4.48 -6.99 3.72
CA ALA A 74 5.46 -6.64 2.70
C ALA A 74 6.69 -7.55 2.77
N ALA A 75 7.23 -7.78 3.98
CA ALA A 75 8.38 -8.66 4.20
C ALA A 75 8.06 -10.11 3.83
N GLU A 76 6.87 -10.61 4.16
CA GLU A 76 6.38 -11.93 3.76
C GLU A 76 6.38 -12.11 2.23
N LEU A 77 6.08 -11.04 1.49
CA LEU A 77 6.06 -11.02 0.03
C LEU A 77 7.40 -10.62 -0.61
N GLY A 78 8.48 -10.55 0.16
CA GLY A 78 9.84 -10.31 -0.33
C GLY A 78 10.26 -8.83 -0.39
N VAL A 79 9.48 -7.91 0.16
CA VAL A 79 9.78 -6.47 0.19
C VAL A 79 10.26 -6.07 1.60
N PRO A 80 11.57 -5.85 1.81
CA PRO A 80 12.13 -5.62 3.15
C PRO A 80 11.80 -4.23 3.73
N SER A 81 11.42 -3.27 2.88
CA SER A 81 11.13 -1.90 3.29
C SER A 81 10.11 -1.24 2.38
N LEU A 82 9.20 -0.45 2.96
CA LEU A 82 8.20 0.31 2.24
C LEU A 82 8.77 1.65 1.78
N LEU A 83 8.39 2.09 0.58
CA LEU A 83 8.64 3.45 0.11
C LEU A 83 7.55 4.36 0.68
N VAL A 84 7.89 5.19 1.66
CA VAL A 84 6.92 6.05 2.36
C VAL A 84 7.06 7.49 1.85
N ALA A 85 5.95 8.13 1.50
CA ALA A 85 5.93 9.52 1.07
C ALA A 85 4.82 10.35 1.73
N GLY A 86 5.06 11.65 1.84
CA GLY A 86 4.06 12.64 2.27
C GLY A 86 2.96 12.88 1.22
N PRO A 87 1.85 13.55 1.60
CA PRO A 87 0.81 13.96 0.65
C PRO A 87 1.31 14.85 -0.49
N ASP A 88 2.42 15.55 -0.28
CA ASP A 88 3.14 16.35 -1.28
C ASP A 88 3.91 15.48 -2.30
N GLY A 89 4.12 14.19 -2.00
CA GLY A 89 4.86 13.24 -2.81
C GLY A 89 6.35 13.14 -2.45
N THR A 90 6.80 13.86 -1.42
CA THR A 90 8.20 13.81 -0.97
C THR A 90 8.44 12.52 -0.19
N LEU A 91 9.50 11.79 -0.53
CA LEU A 91 9.87 10.56 0.18
C LEU A 91 10.31 10.89 1.61
N ARG A 92 9.86 10.09 2.59
CA ARG A 92 10.30 10.16 3.98
C ARG A 92 11.36 9.09 4.24
N SER A 93 12.44 9.48 4.93
CA SER A 93 13.52 8.60 5.38
C SER A 93 13.17 7.87 6.66
#